data_AF-A0A0Q7W4C4-F1
#
_entry.id   AF-A0A0Q7W4C4-F1
#
_cell.length_a   1.000
_cell.length_b   1.000
_cell.length_c   1.000
_cell.angle_alpha   90.00
_cell.angle_beta   90.00
_cell.angle_gamma   90.00
#
_symmetry.space_group_name_H-M   'P 1'
#
loop_
_entity.id
_entity.type
_entity.pdbx_description
1 polymer ?
#
loop_
_entity_poly.entity_id
_entity_poly.type
_entity_poly.pdbx_seq_one_letter_code
_entity_poly.pdbx_strand_id
1 'polypeptide(L)'
;MSEAPETTSQQKWNRANPAARKAHSFVARAIKRGELKRDPCVFCGALKVDLHHPDPVNEPWLTIPMCRAHHQQHHAELRRREKVGGNG
;
A
#
# COMPACT_ATOMS: atom_id res chain seq x y z
N MET A 1 -13.23 -0.92 -40.96
CA MET A 1 -12.41 0.16 -40.37
C MET A 1 -12.17 -0.24 -38.93
N SER A 2 -10.92 -0.43 -38.53
CA SER A 2 -10.56 -1.05 -37.25
C SER A 2 -10.88 -0.12 -36.08
N GLU A 3 -11.85 -0.49 -35.23
CA GLU A 3 -12.11 0.20 -33.97
C GLU A 3 -10.88 0.03 -33.06
N ALA A 4 -10.29 1.16 -32.65
CA ALA A 4 -9.17 1.15 -31.72
C ALA A 4 -9.64 0.61 -30.36
N PRO A 5 -8.89 -0.27 -29.68
CA PRO A 5 -9.33 -0.85 -28.42
C PRO A 5 -9.45 0.23 -27.35
N GLU A 6 -10.64 0.31 -26.75
CA GLU A 6 -10.96 1.18 -25.61
C GLU A 6 -9.88 1.04 -24.52
N THR A 7 -9.24 2.16 -24.17
CA THR A 7 -8.21 2.15 -23.13
C THR A 7 -8.80 1.75 -21.78
N THR A 8 -8.26 0.67 -21.20
CA THR A 8 -8.72 0.18 -19.90
C THR A 8 -8.50 1.24 -18.81
N SER A 9 -9.30 1.18 -17.74
CA SER A 9 -9.14 2.08 -16.57
C SER A 9 -7.71 2.06 -16.01
N GLN A 10 -7.05 0.90 -16.07
CA GLN A 10 -5.64 0.77 -15.69
C GLN A 10 -4.70 1.54 -16.63
N GLN A 11 -4.95 1.51 -17.95
CA GLN A 11 -4.17 2.30 -18.91
C GLN A 11 -4.38 3.80 -18.70
N LYS A 12 -5.62 4.23 -18.45
CA LYS A 12 -5.94 5.64 -18.14
C LYS A 12 -5.20 6.09 -16.87
N TRP A 13 -5.26 5.30 -15.79
CA TRP A 13 -4.54 5.60 -14.55
C TRP A 13 -3.02 5.64 -14.75
N ASN A 14 -2.46 4.68 -15.50
CA ASN A 14 -1.01 4.64 -15.79
C ASN A 14 -0.53 5.90 -16.53
N ARG A 15 -1.32 6.39 -17.50
CA ARG A 15 -1.00 7.61 -18.26
C ARG A 15 -1.10 8.87 -17.39
N ALA A 16 -2.11 8.94 -16.53
CA ALA A 16 -2.31 10.07 -15.62
C ALA A 16 -1.31 10.10 -14.45
N ASN A 17 -0.71 8.96 -14.08
CA ASN A 17 0.12 8.84 -12.88
C ASN A 17 1.54 8.27 -13.18
N PRO A 18 2.34 8.94 -14.03
CA PRO A 18 3.67 8.45 -14.41
C PRO A 18 4.64 8.36 -13.23
N ALA A 19 4.57 9.31 -12.27
CA ALA A 19 5.38 9.30 -11.06
C ALA A 19 5.07 8.08 -10.16
N ALA A 20 3.78 7.82 -9.91
CA ALA A 20 3.34 6.66 -9.13
C ALA A 20 3.75 5.34 -9.81
N ARG A 21 3.62 5.26 -11.15
CA ARG A 21 4.10 4.07 -11.90
C ARG A 21 5.60 3.87 -11.82
N LYS A 22 6.39 4.95 -11.83
CA LYS A 22 7.84 4.88 -11.64
C LYS A 22 8.19 4.37 -10.24
N ALA A 23 7.54 4.91 -9.20
CA ALA A 23 7.70 4.45 -7.82
C ALA A 23 7.36 2.96 -7.66
N HIS A 24 6.20 2.53 -8.15
CA HIS A 24 5.80 1.11 -8.14
C HIS A 24 6.82 0.21 -8.86
N SER A 25 7.34 0.66 -10.01
CA SER A 25 8.33 -0.13 -10.77
C SER A 25 9.68 -0.21 -10.05
N PHE A 26 10.10 0.86 -9.38
CA PHE A 26 11.32 0.88 -8.57
C PHE A 26 11.20 -0.06 -7.37
N VAL A 27 10.10 0.02 -6.62
CA VAL A 27 9.82 -0.86 -5.48
C VAL A 27 9.79 -2.32 -5.92
N ALA A 28 9.10 -2.64 -7.02
CA ALA A 28 9.05 -4.00 -7.55
C ALA A 28 10.45 -4.53 -7.94
N ARG A 29 11.30 -3.69 -8.55
CA ARG A 29 12.69 -4.05 -8.89
C ARG A 29 13.54 -4.24 -7.64
N ALA A 30 13.44 -3.34 -6.66
CA ALA A 30 14.19 -3.42 -5.42
C ALA A 30 13.84 -4.69 -4.62
N ILE A 31 12.55 -5.09 -4.59
CA ILE A 31 12.12 -6.37 -4.01
C ILE A 31 12.70 -7.55 -4.80
N LYS A 32 12.60 -7.53 -6.13
CA LYS A 32 13.11 -8.61 -6.99
C LYS A 32 14.62 -8.80 -6.84
N ARG A 33 15.36 -7.71 -6.62
CA ARG A 33 16.82 -7.70 -6.39
C ARG A 33 17.20 -8.04 -4.96
N GLY A 34 16.23 -8.19 -4.04
CA GLY A 34 16.48 -8.41 -2.62
C GLY A 34 17.04 -7.19 -1.88
N GLU A 35 17.04 -6.02 -2.53
CA GLU A 35 17.53 -4.76 -1.97
C GLU A 35 16.51 -4.12 -1.04
N LEU A 36 15.22 -4.34 -1.31
CA LEU A 36 14.15 -4.01 -0.39
C LEU A 36 13.81 -5.25 0.42
N LYS A 37 14.48 -5.41 1.56
CA LYS A 37 14.08 -6.37 2.58
C LYS A 37 12.77 -5.88 3.18
N ARG A 38 11.68 -6.55 2.85
CA ARG A 38 10.44 -6.41 3.59
C ARG A 38 10.64 -7.17 4.89
N ASP A 39 10.68 -6.45 5.99
CA ASP A 39 10.69 -7.10 7.29
C ASP A 39 9.40 -7.94 7.45
N PRO A 40 9.47 -9.06 8.17
CA PRO A 40 8.30 -9.90 8.42
C PRO A 40 7.22 -9.12 9.18
N CYS A 41 5.99 -9.65 9.15
CA CYS A 41 4.89 -9.08 9.90
C CYS A 41 5.28 -8.91 11.38
N VAL A 42 5.18 -7.70 11.91
CA VAL A 42 5.56 -7.40 13.31
C VAL A 42 4.77 -8.19 14.35
N PHE A 43 3.58 -8.71 13.98
CA PHE A 43 2.72 -9.47 14.89
C PHE A 43 2.92 -10.99 14.82
N CYS A 44 3.26 -11.55 13.66
CA CYS A 44 3.27 -13.01 13.48
C CYS A 44 4.42 -13.57 12.64
N GLY A 45 5.36 -12.74 12.20
CA GLY A 45 6.53 -13.21 11.44
C GLY A 45 6.26 -13.55 9.97
N ALA A 46 5.02 -13.44 9.48
CA ALA A 46 4.69 -13.78 8.10
C ALA A 46 5.49 -12.91 7.10
N LEU A 47 6.13 -13.54 6.11
CA LEU A 47 6.97 -12.86 5.11
C LEU A 47 6.15 -12.10 4.06
N LYS A 48 4.88 -12.48 3.86
CA LYS A 48 3.97 -11.78 2.96
C LYS A 48 3.28 -10.64 3.71
N VAL A 49 3.89 -9.46 3.58
CA VAL A 49 3.44 -8.22 4.24
C VAL A 49 3.02 -7.14 3.26
N ASP A 50 2.07 -6.34 3.72
CA ASP A 50 1.75 -5.00 3.21
C ASP A 50 2.47 -3.97 4.10
N LEU A 51 2.81 -2.81 3.53
CA LEU A 51 3.45 -1.71 4.25
C LEU A 51 2.37 -0.74 4.72
N HIS A 52 1.96 -0.86 5.99
CA HIS A 52 0.99 0.03 6.60
C HIS A 52 1.65 1.39 6.90
N HIS A 53 1.05 2.48 6.44
CA HIS A 53 1.49 3.84 6.75
C HIS A 53 0.57 4.39 7.84
N PRO A 54 1.07 4.64 9.07
CA PRO A 54 0.23 5.10 10.17
C PRO A 54 -0.20 6.56 10.01
N ASP A 55 0.64 7.39 9.38
CA ASP A 55 0.35 8.79 9.11
C ASP A 55 0.70 9.12 7.64
N PRO A 56 -0.30 9.39 6.78
CA PRO A 56 -0.06 9.73 5.38
C PRO A 56 0.42 11.17 5.15
N VAL A 57 0.37 12.04 6.18
CA VAL A 57 0.64 13.48 6.08
C VAL A 57 2.02 13.81 6.67
N ASN A 58 2.31 13.34 7.88
CA ASN A 58 3.48 13.79 8.63
C ASN A 58 4.69 12.86 8.46
N GLU A 59 4.47 11.57 8.20
CA GLU A 59 5.55 10.57 8.18
C GLU A 59 5.40 9.57 7.02
N PRO A 60 5.45 10.03 5.75
CA PRO A 60 5.22 9.17 4.58
C PRO A 60 6.28 8.06 4.39
N TRP A 61 7.41 8.17 5.08
CA TRP A 61 8.51 7.19 5.05
C TRP A 61 8.34 6.08 6.09
N LEU A 62 7.53 6.32 7.13
CA LEU A 62 7.34 5.35 8.20
C LEU A 62 6.36 4.27 7.72
N THR A 63 6.88 3.06 7.54
CA THR A 63 6.07 1.91 7.12
C THR A 63 6.19 0.77 8.10
N ILE A 64 5.06 0.26 8.56
CA ILE A 64 4.98 -0.85 9.48
C ILE A 64 4.59 -2.10 8.68
N PRO A 65 5.46 -3.12 8.59
CA PRO A 65 5.17 -4.33 7.85
C PRO A 65 4.14 -5.17 8.61
N MET A 66 2.98 -5.36 8.00
CA MET A 66 1.89 -6.16 8.54
C MET A 66 1.40 -7.16 7.50
N CYS A 67 1.13 -8.41 7.89
CA CYS A 67 0.43 -9.31 6.99
C CYS A 67 -1.00 -8.81 6.76
N ARG A 68 -1.61 -9.21 5.63
CA ARG A 68 -2.95 -8.75 5.23
C ARG A 68 -4.01 -8.88 6.33
N ALA A 69 -3.95 -9.94 7.14
CA ALA A 69 -4.89 -10.15 8.25
C ALA A 69 -4.74 -9.08 9.35
N HIS A 70 -3.52 -8.92 9.87
CA HIS A 70 -3.23 -7.91 10.90
C HIS A 70 -3.40 -6.48 10.38
N HIS A 71 -3.08 -6.23 9.11
CA HIS A 71 -3.30 -4.93 8.49
C HIS A 71 -4.79 -4.53 8.49
N GLN A 72 -5.67 -5.46 8.09
CA GLN A 72 -7.12 -5.23 8.13
C GLN A 72 -7.64 -5.08 9.56
N GLN A 73 -7.13 -5.88 10.50
CA GLN A 73 -7.49 -5.79 11.92
C GLN A 73 -7.11 -4.42 12.49
N HIS A 74 -5.91 -3.93 12.19
CA HIS A 74 -5.44 -2.62 12.63
C HIS A 74 -6.36 -1.50 12.13
N HIS A 75 -6.70 -1.50 10.84
CA HIS A 75 -7.67 -0.54 10.30
C HIS A 75 -9.07 -0.69 10.90
N ALA A 76 -9.52 -1.91 11.20
CA ALA A 76 -10.81 -2.13 11.86
C ALA A 76 -10.81 -1.56 13.29
N GLU A 77 -9.70 -1.69 14.01
CA GLU A 77 -9.53 -1.14 15.33
C GLU A 77 -9.45 0.39 15.33
N LEU A 78 -8.69 0.99 14.40
CA LEU A 78 -8.66 2.44 14.21
C LEU A 78 -10.08 2.99 13.99
N ARG A 79 -10.84 2.39 13.06
CA ARG A 79 -12.25 2.77 12.82
C ARG A 79 -13.15 2.60 14.05
N ARG A 80 -12.89 1.61 14.90
CA ARG A 80 -13.64 1.43 16.16
C ARG A 80 -13.27 2.52 17.16
N ARG A 81 -11.99 2.85 17.29
CA ARG A 81 -11.48 3.89 18.20
C ARG A 81 -11.98 5.28 17.80
N GLU A 82 -11.98 5.60 16.51
CA GLU A 82 -12.55 6.86 15.97
C GLU A 82 -14.03 7.03 16.34
N LYS A 83 -14.82 5.95 16.29
CA LYS A 83 -16.24 5.98 16.67
C LYS A 83 -16.50 6.18 18.16
N VAL A 84 -15.55 5.80 19.02
CA VAL A 84 -15.68 5.96 20.48
C VAL A 84 -15.26 7.37 20.92
N GLY A 85 -14.39 8.05 20.17
CA GLY A 85 -13.93 9.41 20.48
C GLY A 85 -14.72 10.56 19.85
N GLY A 86 -15.69 10.27 18.97
CA GLY A 86 -16.44 11.26 18.18
C GLY A 86 -17.85 11.60 18.68
N ASN A 87 -18.07 11.66 19.99
CA ASN A 87 -19.31 12.21 20.57
C ASN A 87 -18.97 13.35 21.54
N GLY A 88 -18.91 14.57 21.00
CA GLY A 88 -18.80 15.84 21.69
C GLY A 88 -19.30 16.94 20.77
#